data_AF-A0A2E6KLI2-F1
#
_entry.id   AF-A0A2E6KLI2-F1
#
_cell.length_a   1.000
_cell.length_b   1.000
_cell.length_c   1.000
_cell.angle_alpha   90.00
_cell.angle_beta   90.00
_cell.angle_gamma   90.00
#
_symmetry.space_group_name_H-M   'P 1'
#
loop_
_entity.id
_entity.type
_entity.pdbx_description
1 polymer ?
#
loop_
_entity_poly.entity_id
_entity_poly.type
_entity_poly.pdbx_seq_one_letter_code
_entity_poly.pdbx_strand_id
1 'polypeptide(L)'
;MILSIMRIWDLNIFKNYQSIFNINPLYLISMKRLFFTSLILFTLTISNGSAFAACNDSAQPFVDWQRCIFDGQNLESLSLDKANIKDSSFVRANLSYAIFRRVNAYRAKFISATMNYSTFYESIFLDADFTKANLENSNFSKTDLRNAIFVNANLKNVNFTDANITRADFKGADLSGATWKDGETICAEGSIGRCNSK
;
A
#
# COMPACT_ATOMS: atom_id res chain seq x y z
N MET A 1 -26.33 -2.58 -8.15
CA MET A 1 -27.42 -2.52 -7.16
C MET A 1 -27.71 -1.07 -6.74
N ILE A 2 -27.87 -0.15 -7.71
CA ILE A 2 -28.25 1.27 -7.47
C ILE A 2 -29.34 1.73 -8.47
N LEU A 3 -29.85 0.83 -9.32
CA LEU A 3 -30.90 1.15 -10.30
C LEU A 3 -32.30 0.62 -9.92
N SER A 4 -32.54 0.33 -8.63
CA SER A 4 -33.82 -0.29 -8.19
C SER A 4 -34.59 0.53 -7.15
N ILE A 5 -34.16 1.74 -6.81
CA ILE A 5 -34.84 2.59 -5.79
C ILE A 5 -35.49 3.85 -6.41
N MET A 6 -35.36 4.07 -7.74
CA MET A 6 -36.02 5.19 -8.43
C MET A 6 -37.48 4.94 -8.85
N ARG A 7 -38.23 4.05 -8.18
CA ARG A 7 -39.66 3.80 -8.48
C ARG A 7 -40.54 3.78 -7.22
N ILE A 8 -40.46 4.82 -6.40
CA ILE A 8 -41.49 5.11 -5.40
C ILE A 8 -41.88 6.59 -5.50
N TRP A 9 -42.44 6.96 -6.64
CA TRP A 9 -43.18 8.23 -6.83
C TRP A 9 -44.40 7.97 -7.69
N ASP A 10 -45.17 6.96 -7.31
CA ASP A 10 -46.46 6.71 -7.94
C ASP A 10 -47.47 7.77 -7.44
N LEU A 11 -47.77 8.74 -8.31
CA LEU A 11 -48.60 9.92 -8.04
C LEU A 11 -50.03 9.59 -7.57
N ASN A 12 -50.45 8.33 -7.65
CA ASN A 12 -51.79 7.87 -7.28
C ASN A 12 -51.97 7.58 -5.78
N ILE A 13 -50.91 7.36 -5.00
CA ILE A 13 -51.04 7.12 -3.55
C ILE A 13 -51.29 8.44 -2.78
N PHE A 14 -50.76 9.57 -3.27
CA PHE A 14 -50.89 10.86 -2.58
C PHE A 14 -52.30 11.46 -2.64
N LYS A 15 -53.10 11.15 -3.67
CA LYS A 15 -54.49 11.64 -3.75
C LYS A 15 -55.41 10.98 -2.71
N ASN A 16 -55.13 9.73 -2.32
CA ASN A 16 -55.97 9.00 -1.35
C ASN A 16 -55.67 9.33 0.12
N TYR A 17 -54.57 10.01 0.43
CA TYR A 17 -54.24 10.41 1.80
C TYR A 17 -54.80 11.79 2.20
N GLN A 18 -55.20 12.62 1.24
CA GLN A 18 -55.73 13.97 1.50
C GLN A 18 -57.18 14.01 1.99
N SER A 19 -57.94 12.92 1.87
CA SER A 19 -59.33 12.88 2.36
C SER A 19 -59.45 12.49 3.83
N ILE A 20 -58.40 11.97 4.46
CA ILE A 20 -58.45 11.36 5.80
C ILE A 20 -57.93 12.31 6.90
N PHE A 21 -56.98 13.19 6.58
CA PHE A 21 -56.40 14.12 7.55
C PHE A 21 -56.50 15.54 7.00
N ASN A 22 -57.39 16.35 7.59
CA ASN A 22 -57.65 17.74 7.23
C ASN A 22 -56.43 18.63 7.58
N ILE A 23 -55.36 18.50 6.79
CA ILE A 23 -54.10 19.22 7.01
C ILE A 23 -54.15 20.53 6.24
N ASN A 24 -53.97 21.63 6.98
CA ASN A 24 -54.04 23.00 6.46
C ASN A 24 -52.99 23.22 5.34
N PRO A 25 -53.38 23.72 4.14
CA PRO A 25 -52.48 23.83 2.97
C PRO A 25 -51.23 24.70 3.20
N LEU A 26 -51.26 25.59 4.19
CA LEU A 26 -50.09 26.39 4.59
C LEU A 26 -48.96 25.55 5.22
N TYR A 27 -49.27 24.42 5.86
CA TYR A 27 -48.26 23.51 6.46
C TYR A 27 -47.55 22.63 5.41
N LEU A 28 -48.21 22.31 4.29
CA LEU A 28 -47.60 21.52 3.20
C LEU A 28 -46.49 22.28 2.47
N ILE A 29 -46.60 23.60 2.38
CA ILE A 29 -45.59 24.47 1.73
C ILE A 29 -44.35 24.61 2.63
N SER A 30 -44.55 24.64 3.96
CA SER A 30 -43.49 24.65 4.96
C SER A 30 -42.65 23.36 4.95
N MET A 31 -43.29 22.19 4.92
CA MET A 31 -42.57 20.90 4.87
C MET A 31 -41.77 20.71 3.57
N LYS A 32 -42.29 21.13 2.42
CA LYS A 32 -41.55 21.05 1.15
C LYS A 32 -40.31 21.94 1.14
N ARG A 33 -40.36 23.12 1.78
CA ARG A 33 -39.18 24.00 1.91
C ARG A 33 -38.11 23.40 2.83
N LEU A 34 -38.51 22.78 3.94
CA LEU A 34 -37.59 22.13 4.88
C LEU A 34 -36.87 20.91 4.26
N PHE A 35 -37.56 20.13 3.42
CA PHE A 35 -36.93 18.99 2.71
C PHE A 35 -35.97 19.44 1.60
N PHE A 36 -36.27 20.52 0.88
CA PHE A 36 -35.36 21.05 -0.15
C PHE A 36 -34.14 21.78 0.43
N THR A 37 -34.29 22.49 1.56
CA THR A 37 -33.14 23.09 2.25
C THR A 37 -32.27 22.05 2.95
N SER A 38 -32.85 20.94 3.43
CA SER A 38 -32.11 19.82 4.02
C SER A 38 -31.31 19.04 2.97
N LEU A 39 -31.81 18.92 1.73
CA LEU A 39 -31.10 18.21 0.66
C LEU A 39 -29.93 19.04 0.07
N ILE A 40 -30.04 20.36 0.08
CA ILE A 40 -28.99 21.28 -0.40
C ILE A 40 -27.91 21.51 0.67
N LEU A 41 -28.23 21.36 1.96
CA LEU A 41 -27.21 21.39 3.02
C LEU A 41 -26.42 20.06 3.13
N PHE A 42 -26.90 18.98 2.53
CA PHE A 42 -26.20 17.69 2.48
C PHE A 42 -25.25 17.55 1.27
N THR A 43 -25.29 18.49 0.31
CA THR A 43 -24.45 18.46 -0.90
C THR A 43 -23.27 19.45 -0.87
N LEU A 44 -23.06 20.18 0.23
CA LEU A 44 -21.99 21.17 0.39
C LEU A 44 -20.86 20.73 1.34
N THR A 45 -20.51 19.44 1.31
CA THR A 45 -19.17 18.99 1.69
C THR A 45 -18.62 18.00 0.66
N ILE A 46 -18.66 18.36 -0.64
CA ILE A 46 -17.60 17.86 -1.52
C ILE A 46 -16.37 18.71 -1.19
N SER A 47 -15.70 18.34 -0.09
CA SER A 47 -14.31 18.71 0.07
C SER A 47 -13.57 18.02 -1.08
N ASN A 48 -13.34 18.76 -2.16
CA ASN A 48 -12.29 18.47 -3.13
C ASN A 48 -10.92 18.67 -2.46
N GLY A 49 -10.71 18.07 -1.29
CA GLY A 49 -9.40 17.79 -0.76
C GLY A 49 -8.93 16.53 -1.45
N SER A 50 -7.82 16.61 -2.18
CA SER A 50 -7.09 15.44 -2.64
C SER A 50 -7.03 14.44 -1.49
N ALA A 51 -7.64 13.27 -1.66
CA ALA A 51 -7.76 12.29 -0.61
C ALA A 51 -6.37 11.87 -0.12
N PHE A 52 -5.94 12.44 1.00
CA PHE A 52 -4.98 11.83 1.93
C PHE A 52 -5.60 10.63 2.66
N ALA A 53 -6.78 10.17 2.22
CA ALA A 53 -7.61 9.14 2.83
C ALA A 53 -7.06 7.71 2.68
N ALA A 54 -5.81 7.56 2.25
CA ALA A 54 -5.19 6.26 2.01
C ALA A 54 -4.05 5.97 3.02
N CYS A 55 -3.33 6.98 3.49
CA CYS A 55 -2.21 6.77 4.43
C CYS A 55 -2.65 6.42 5.86
N ASN A 56 -3.92 6.65 6.19
CA ASN A 56 -4.53 6.27 7.46
C ASN A 56 -5.30 4.95 7.38
N ASP A 57 -5.41 4.35 6.20
CA ASP A 57 -5.99 3.02 6.06
C ASP A 57 -5.12 2.00 6.77
N SER A 58 -5.77 1.06 7.45
CA SER A 58 -5.10 -0.08 8.06
C SER A 58 -4.38 -0.92 7.00
N ALA A 59 -3.25 -1.53 7.40
CA ALA A 59 -2.52 -2.47 6.55
C ALA A 59 -3.45 -3.64 6.14
N GLN A 60 -3.65 -3.81 4.84
CA GLN A 60 -4.45 -4.87 4.27
C GLN A 60 -4.07 -5.12 2.81
N PRO A 61 -4.46 -6.27 2.23
CA PRO A 61 -4.23 -6.51 0.81
C PRO A 61 -4.82 -5.40 -0.07
N PHE A 62 -4.15 -5.06 -1.16
CA PHE A 62 -4.53 -4.02 -2.13
C PHE A 62 -4.59 -2.58 -1.60
N VAL A 63 -4.14 -2.31 -0.37
CA VAL A 63 -4.14 -0.94 0.17
C VAL A 63 -3.28 -0.02 -0.71
N ASP A 64 -3.76 1.21 -0.91
CA ASP A 64 -3.01 2.24 -1.65
C ASP A 64 -2.32 3.18 -0.66
N TRP A 65 -1.05 2.90 -0.39
CA TRP A 65 -0.19 3.75 0.42
C TRP A 65 0.80 4.54 -0.43
N GLN A 66 0.44 4.85 -1.68
CA GLN A 66 1.28 5.66 -2.54
C GLN A 66 1.60 7.01 -1.89
N ARG A 67 2.88 7.40 -1.90
CA ARG A 67 3.38 8.67 -1.33
C ARG A 67 3.15 8.85 0.17
N CYS A 68 2.82 7.79 0.90
CA CYS A 68 2.66 7.84 2.35
C CYS A 68 4.02 7.79 3.08
N ILE A 69 4.05 8.30 4.31
CA ILE A 69 5.25 8.34 5.16
C ILE A 69 4.97 7.56 6.44
N PHE A 70 5.68 6.47 6.62
CA PHE A 70 5.65 5.56 7.77
C PHE A 70 7.02 5.46 8.45
N ASP A 71 7.79 6.54 8.38
CA ASP A 71 9.13 6.59 8.96
C ASP A 71 9.09 6.29 10.47
N GLY A 72 10.01 5.45 10.93
CA GLY A 72 10.16 5.07 12.33
C GLY A 72 9.01 4.24 12.92
N GLN A 73 8.01 3.86 12.12
CA GLN A 73 6.85 3.12 12.63
C GLN A 73 7.21 1.67 12.95
N ASN A 74 6.52 1.10 13.94
CA ASN A 74 6.53 -0.35 14.16
C ASN A 74 5.40 -1.00 13.37
N LEU A 75 5.79 -1.78 12.37
CA LEU A 75 4.98 -2.40 11.34
C LEU A 75 5.35 -3.89 11.19
N GLU A 76 5.85 -4.49 12.27
CA GLU A 76 6.25 -5.89 12.32
C GLU A 76 5.09 -6.82 11.94
N SER A 77 5.42 -7.88 11.19
CA SER A 77 4.48 -8.93 10.76
C SER A 77 3.28 -8.45 9.93
N LEU A 78 3.29 -7.22 9.43
CA LEU A 78 2.18 -6.72 8.62
C LEU A 78 2.09 -7.44 7.27
N SER A 79 0.92 -7.36 6.64
CA SER A 79 0.71 -7.84 5.28
C SER A 79 0.26 -6.71 4.35
N LEU A 80 0.99 -6.56 3.25
CA LEU A 80 0.72 -5.63 2.16
C LEU A 80 0.52 -6.37 0.84
N ASP A 81 -0.01 -7.61 0.86
CA ASP A 81 -0.22 -8.38 -0.38
C ASP A 81 -0.94 -7.55 -1.45
N LYS A 82 -0.32 -7.39 -2.63
CA LYS A 82 -0.83 -6.59 -3.76
C LYS A 82 -1.02 -5.09 -3.49
N ALA A 83 -0.46 -4.56 -2.41
CA ALA A 83 -0.55 -3.14 -2.09
C ALA A 83 0.21 -2.28 -3.12
N ASN A 84 -0.22 -1.03 -3.24
CA ASN A 84 0.52 0.01 -3.94
C ASN A 84 1.20 0.91 -2.92
N ILE A 85 2.52 0.81 -2.80
CA ILE A 85 3.34 1.63 -1.90
C ILE A 85 4.35 2.48 -2.70
N LYS A 86 4.03 2.77 -3.96
CA LYS A 86 4.87 3.60 -4.83
C LYS A 86 5.21 4.95 -4.17
N ASP A 87 6.47 5.38 -4.32
CA ASP A 87 6.95 6.68 -3.83
C ASP A 87 6.75 6.90 -2.30
N SER A 88 6.51 5.83 -1.53
CA SER A 88 6.31 5.91 -0.07
C SER A 88 7.63 5.82 0.70
N SER A 89 7.57 6.14 1.99
CA SER A 89 8.72 6.15 2.89
C SER A 89 8.48 5.30 4.12
N PHE A 90 9.42 4.42 4.42
CA PHE A 90 9.49 3.54 5.60
C PHE A 90 10.86 3.66 6.28
N VAL A 91 11.46 4.86 6.22
CA VAL A 91 12.82 5.09 6.72
C VAL A 91 12.87 4.81 8.22
N ARG A 92 13.81 3.96 8.66
CA ARG A 92 13.93 3.48 10.05
C ARG A 92 12.70 2.75 10.60
N ALA A 93 11.77 2.31 9.76
CA ALA A 93 10.62 1.52 10.21
C ALA A 93 11.06 0.09 10.61
N ASN A 94 10.32 -0.53 11.53
CA ASN A 94 10.42 -1.97 11.78
C ASN A 94 9.34 -2.69 10.97
N LEU A 95 9.77 -3.47 10.00
CA LEU A 95 8.98 -4.30 9.09
C LEU A 95 9.45 -5.76 9.16
N SER A 96 10.05 -6.18 10.27
CA SER A 96 10.47 -7.58 10.47
C SER A 96 9.28 -8.51 10.22
N TYR A 97 9.53 -9.65 9.56
CA TYR A 97 8.49 -10.64 9.23
C TYR A 97 7.35 -10.13 8.32
N ALA A 98 7.46 -8.95 7.71
CA ALA A 98 6.40 -8.40 6.89
C ALA A 98 6.24 -9.14 5.54
N ILE A 99 5.02 -9.09 5.00
CA ILE A 99 4.63 -9.78 3.76
C ILE A 99 4.37 -8.75 2.66
N PHE A 100 5.27 -8.68 1.68
CA PHE A 100 5.18 -7.86 0.47
C PHE A 100 5.06 -8.76 -0.76
N ARG A 101 3.94 -9.46 -0.91
CA ARG A 101 3.70 -10.30 -2.09
C ARG A 101 3.05 -9.45 -3.17
N ARG A 102 3.56 -9.48 -4.40
CA ARG A 102 2.98 -8.75 -5.56
C ARG A 102 2.75 -7.25 -5.32
N VAL A 103 3.59 -6.63 -4.48
CA VAL A 103 3.53 -5.21 -4.14
C VAL A 103 4.11 -4.36 -5.25
N ASN A 104 3.53 -3.18 -5.49
CA ASN A 104 4.18 -2.13 -6.26
C ASN A 104 4.86 -1.12 -5.32
N ALA A 105 6.18 -1.20 -5.21
CA ALA A 105 7.03 -0.37 -4.37
C ALA A 105 8.01 0.49 -5.20
N TYR A 106 7.62 0.86 -6.42
CA TYR A 106 8.43 1.72 -7.29
C TYR A 106 8.91 2.98 -6.55
N ARG A 107 10.23 3.20 -6.48
CA ARG A 107 10.89 4.31 -5.75
C ARG A 107 10.55 4.44 -4.26
N ALA A 108 10.07 3.38 -3.62
CA ALA A 108 9.84 3.38 -2.18
C ALA A 108 11.17 3.41 -1.40
N LYS A 109 11.15 4.02 -0.21
CA LYS A 109 12.34 4.18 0.64
C LYS A 109 12.25 3.32 1.89
N PHE A 110 13.27 2.52 2.15
CA PHE A 110 13.46 1.64 3.30
C PHE A 110 14.81 1.90 3.99
N ILE A 111 15.31 3.14 3.89
CA ILE A 111 16.65 3.50 4.39
C ILE A 111 16.73 3.22 5.89
N SER A 112 17.71 2.42 6.30
CA SER A 112 17.91 2.00 7.70
C SER A 112 16.68 1.32 8.33
N ALA A 113 15.77 0.77 7.53
CA ALA A 113 14.66 -0.03 8.03
C ALA A 113 15.12 -1.42 8.47
N THR A 114 14.41 -2.01 9.43
CA THR A 114 14.60 -3.40 9.85
C THR A 114 13.54 -4.25 9.17
N MET A 115 13.95 -5.23 8.37
CA MET A 115 13.09 -6.03 7.49
C MET A 115 13.52 -7.50 7.46
N ASN A 116 14.25 -7.97 8.49
CA ASN A 116 14.70 -9.36 8.56
C ASN A 116 13.52 -10.34 8.52
N TYR A 117 13.73 -11.48 7.86
CA TYR A 117 12.70 -12.51 7.61
C TYR A 117 11.48 -12.06 6.81
N SER A 118 11.52 -10.90 6.14
CA SER A 118 10.40 -10.44 5.30
C SER A 118 10.35 -11.18 3.95
N THR A 119 9.17 -11.16 3.31
CA THR A 119 8.98 -11.77 1.98
C THR A 119 8.57 -10.72 0.95
N PHE A 120 9.16 -10.78 -0.24
CA PHE A 120 8.97 -9.81 -1.34
C PHE A 120 8.51 -10.46 -2.65
N TYR A 121 8.14 -11.74 -2.62
CA TYR A 121 7.85 -12.59 -3.78
C TYR A 121 6.95 -11.94 -4.83
N GLU A 122 7.39 -11.99 -6.11
CA GLU A 122 6.68 -11.45 -7.29
C GLU A 122 6.35 -9.94 -7.20
N SER A 123 7.11 -9.16 -6.44
CA SER A 123 6.90 -7.71 -6.29
C SER A 123 7.73 -6.86 -7.25
N ILE A 124 7.40 -5.56 -7.31
CA ILE A 124 8.13 -4.54 -8.06
C ILE A 124 8.77 -3.57 -7.06
N PHE A 125 10.09 -3.59 -6.99
CA PHE A 125 10.94 -2.70 -6.19
C PHE A 125 11.96 -1.94 -7.08
N LEU A 126 11.59 -1.72 -8.34
CA LEU A 126 12.34 -0.89 -9.29
C LEU A 126 12.62 0.49 -8.67
N ASP A 127 13.89 0.90 -8.71
CA ASP A 127 14.40 2.17 -8.14
C ASP A 127 14.19 2.32 -6.62
N ALA A 128 13.90 1.25 -5.86
CA ALA A 128 13.72 1.33 -4.41
C ALA A 128 15.05 1.51 -3.67
N ASP A 129 15.02 2.19 -2.51
CA ASP A 129 16.20 2.48 -1.69
C ASP A 129 16.18 1.71 -0.37
N PHE A 130 17.07 0.72 -0.24
CA PHE A 130 17.32 -0.10 0.94
C PHE A 130 18.66 0.24 1.61
N THR A 131 19.19 1.45 1.41
CA THR A 131 20.48 1.87 2.00
C THR A 131 20.51 1.62 3.50
N LYS A 132 21.49 0.85 3.98
CA LYS A 132 21.66 0.46 5.39
C LYS A 132 20.49 -0.33 5.99
N ALA A 133 19.57 -0.87 5.19
CA ALA A 133 18.49 -1.70 5.69
C ALA A 133 19.02 -3.05 6.21
N ASN A 134 18.35 -3.60 7.23
CA ASN A 134 18.56 -4.99 7.64
C ASN A 134 17.55 -5.89 6.94
N LEU A 135 18.01 -6.71 6.00
CA LEU A 135 17.20 -7.61 5.18
C LEU A 135 17.60 -9.07 5.40
N GLU A 136 18.33 -9.37 6.48
CA GLU A 136 18.82 -10.71 6.78
C GLU A 136 17.71 -11.77 6.72
N ASN A 137 18.00 -12.91 6.09
CA ASN A 137 17.06 -14.02 5.88
C ASN A 137 15.77 -13.64 5.13
N SER A 138 15.73 -12.52 4.40
CA SER A 138 14.56 -12.15 3.58
C SER A 138 14.52 -12.87 2.23
N ASN A 139 13.35 -12.87 1.61
CA ASN A 139 13.12 -13.54 0.32
C ASN A 139 12.69 -12.55 -0.76
N PHE A 140 13.59 -12.25 -1.70
CA PHE A 140 13.36 -11.45 -2.90
C PHE A 140 13.16 -12.28 -4.18
N SER A 141 12.90 -13.59 -4.07
CA SER A 141 12.75 -14.43 -5.26
C SER A 141 11.67 -13.89 -6.22
N LYS A 142 11.96 -13.95 -7.52
CA LYS A 142 11.09 -13.44 -8.61
C LYS A 142 10.70 -11.95 -8.50
N THR A 143 11.47 -11.15 -7.76
CA THR A 143 11.20 -9.72 -7.59
C THR A 143 11.91 -8.89 -8.66
N ASP A 144 11.28 -7.83 -9.15
CA ASP A 144 11.95 -6.82 -9.97
C ASP A 144 12.67 -5.80 -9.08
N LEU A 145 13.99 -5.88 -9.05
CA LEU A 145 14.90 -5.06 -8.24
C LEU A 145 15.83 -4.20 -9.11
N ARG A 146 15.43 -3.92 -10.36
CA ARG A 146 16.23 -3.10 -11.26
C ARG A 146 16.54 -1.75 -10.61
N ASN A 147 17.80 -1.32 -10.71
CA ASN A 147 18.30 -0.08 -10.11
C ASN A 147 18.08 0.08 -8.59
N ALA A 148 17.69 -0.98 -7.86
CA ALA A 148 17.52 -0.87 -6.42
C ALA A 148 18.86 -0.57 -5.73
N ILE A 149 18.80 0.20 -4.64
CA ILE A 149 19.99 0.63 -3.89
C ILE A 149 20.06 -0.19 -2.60
N PHE A 150 21.11 -1.00 -2.45
CA PHE A 150 21.37 -1.81 -1.26
C PHE A 150 22.65 -1.37 -0.53
N VAL A 151 23.06 -0.11 -0.71
CA VAL A 151 24.34 0.40 -0.19
C VAL A 151 24.45 0.18 1.32
N ASN A 152 25.47 -0.54 1.77
CA ASN A 152 25.70 -0.95 3.16
C ASN A 152 24.52 -1.71 3.82
N ALA A 153 23.65 -2.37 3.06
CA ALA A 153 22.59 -3.20 3.61
C ALA A 153 23.12 -4.54 4.16
N ASN A 154 22.45 -5.09 5.17
CA ASN A 154 22.66 -6.47 5.59
C ASN A 154 21.78 -7.37 4.72
N LEU A 155 22.39 -8.14 3.81
CA LEU A 155 21.73 -9.08 2.90
C LEU A 155 22.14 -10.54 3.19
N LYS A 156 22.57 -10.83 4.43
CA LYS A 156 22.99 -12.18 4.79
C LYS A 156 21.84 -13.17 4.61
N ASN A 157 22.14 -14.31 4.01
CA ASN A 157 21.18 -15.39 3.72
C ASN A 157 19.93 -14.93 2.94
N VAL A 158 20.02 -13.83 2.19
CA VAL A 158 18.90 -13.38 1.34
C VAL A 158 18.75 -14.28 0.13
N ASN A 159 17.50 -14.58 -0.23
CA ASN A 159 17.20 -15.31 -1.46
C ASN A 159 16.88 -14.33 -2.61
N PHE A 160 17.72 -14.30 -3.64
CA PHE A 160 17.51 -13.56 -4.88
C PHE A 160 17.12 -14.44 -6.09
N THR A 161 16.81 -15.72 -5.93
CA THR A 161 16.48 -16.64 -7.03
C THR A 161 15.46 -16.04 -7.99
N ASP A 162 15.76 -16.02 -9.29
CA ASP A 162 14.93 -15.43 -10.35
C ASP A 162 14.65 -13.92 -10.20
N ALA A 163 15.32 -13.21 -9.29
CA ALA A 163 15.15 -11.77 -9.13
C ALA A 163 15.89 -10.99 -10.24
N ASN A 164 15.26 -9.93 -10.75
CA ASN A 164 15.91 -9.03 -11.69
C ASN A 164 16.67 -7.94 -10.94
N ILE A 165 17.95 -8.19 -10.64
CA ILE A 165 18.85 -7.24 -9.98
C ILE A 165 19.71 -6.42 -10.97
N THR A 166 19.22 -6.21 -12.20
CA THR A 166 19.98 -5.46 -13.22
C THR A 166 20.23 -4.02 -12.76
N ARG A 167 21.49 -3.61 -12.73
CA ARG A 167 21.97 -2.29 -12.23
C ARG A 167 21.65 -2.01 -10.75
N ALA A 168 21.32 -3.02 -9.94
CA ALA A 168 21.23 -2.82 -8.50
C ALA A 168 22.61 -2.48 -7.92
N ASP A 169 22.66 -1.54 -6.97
CA ASP A 169 23.89 -1.12 -6.30
C ASP A 169 24.04 -1.84 -4.96
N PHE A 170 25.03 -2.73 -4.89
CA PHE A 170 25.34 -3.49 -3.67
C PHE A 170 26.51 -2.92 -2.88
N LYS A 171 27.05 -1.74 -3.19
CA LYS A 171 28.27 -1.22 -2.56
C LYS A 171 28.25 -1.34 -1.02
N GLY A 172 29.17 -2.12 -0.48
CA GLY A 172 29.30 -2.33 0.97
C GLY A 172 28.23 -3.22 1.61
N ALA A 173 27.29 -3.78 0.83
CA ALA A 173 26.29 -4.72 1.34
C ALA A 173 26.94 -6.06 1.72
N ASP A 174 26.49 -6.68 2.81
CA ASP A 174 26.93 -8.02 3.20
C ASP A 174 26.02 -9.07 2.57
N LEU A 175 26.53 -9.80 1.58
CA LEU A 175 25.84 -10.85 0.83
C LEU A 175 26.18 -12.26 1.33
N SER A 176 26.81 -12.41 2.49
CA SER A 176 27.25 -13.72 2.98
C SER A 176 26.09 -14.71 3.09
N GLY A 177 26.22 -15.88 2.45
CA GLY A 177 25.19 -16.92 2.44
C GLY A 177 23.97 -16.62 1.54
N ALA A 178 23.94 -15.49 0.84
CA ALA A 178 22.83 -15.19 -0.07
C ALA A 178 22.77 -16.20 -1.22
N THR A 179 21.56 -16.63 -1.59
CA THR A 179 21.31 -17.37 -2.83
C THR A 179 21.17 -16.36 -3.97
N TRP A 180 22.01 -16.49 -4.99
CA TRP A 180 22.07 -15.54 -6.09
C TRP A 180 20.90 -15.70 -7.07
N LYS A 181 20.84 -14.79 -8.05
CA LYS A 181 19.72 -14.71 -9.00
C LYS A 181 19.57 -15.92 -9.92
N ASP A 182 20.63 -16.69 -10.11
CA ASP A 182 20.60 -17.94 -10.88
C ASP A 182 19.97 -19.11 -10.11
N GLY A 183 19.77 -18.97 -8.78
CA GLY A 183 19.25 -20.03 -7.93
C GLY A 183 20.25 -21.13 -7.60
N GLU A 184 21.46 -21.08 -8.17
CA GLU A 184 22.49 -22.11 -8.03
C GLU A 184 23.67 -21.62 -7.18
N THR A 185 24.03 -20.35 -7.35
CA THR A 185 25.17 -19.75 -6.66
C THR A 185 24.80 -19.37 -5.23
N ILE A 186 25.58 -19.85 -4.26
CA ILE A 186 25.55 -19.37 -2.88
C ILE A 186 26.78 -18.50 -2.64
N CYS A 187 26.57 -17.25 -2.24
CA CYS A 187 27.66 -16.32 -1.95
C CYS A 187 28.43 -16.79 -0.71
N ALA A 188 29.75 -16.86 -0.83
CA ALA A 188 30.64 -17.24 0.26
C ALA A 188 30.61 -16.21 1.40
N GLU A 189 31.01 -16.63 2.60
CA GLU A 189 31.23 -15.74 3.74
C GLU A 189 32.19 -14.60 3.38
N GLY A 190 31.87 -13.38 3.83
CA GLY A 190 32.65 -12.18 3.53
C GLY A 190 32.41 -11.61 2.12
N SER A 191 31.34 -12.01 1.44
CA SER A 191 30.90 -11.42 0.17
C SER A 191 30.39 -9.99 0.38
N ILE A 192 31.29 -9.00 0.33
CA ILE A 192 30.95 -7.58 0.51
C ILE A 192 30.84 -6.87 -0.84
N GLY A 193 29.65 -6.36 -1.13
CA GLY A 193 29.27 -5.60 -2.32
C GLY A 193 29.30 -6.33 -3.66
N ARG A 194 29.74 -7.59 -3.66
CA ARG A 194 29.65 -8.53 -4.76
C ARG A 194 29.52 -9.94 -4.20
N CYS A 195 28.76 -10.79 -4.88
CA CYS A 195 28.70 -12.21 -4.57
C CYS A 195 29.98 -12.89 -5.05
N ASN A 196 30.79 -13.41 -4.13
CA ASN A 196 31.90 -14.30 -4.49
C ASN A 196 31.39 -15.73 -4.32
N SER A 197 31.38 -16.54 -5.39
CA SER A 197 31.05 -17.96 -5.28
C SER A 197 32.17 -18.70 -4.55
N LYS A 198 31.82 -19.78 -3.84
CA LYS A 198 32.82 -20.76 -3.37
C LYS A 198 33.48 -21.48 -4.54
#